data_AF-A0A6N2K5H3-F1
#
_entry.id   AF-A0A6N2K5H3-F1
#
_cell.length_a   1.000
_cell.length_b   1.000
_cell.length_c   1.000
_cell.angle_alpha   90.00
_cell.angle_beta   90.00
_cell.angle_gamma   90.00
#
_symmetry.space_group_name_H-M   'P 1'
#
loop_
_entity.id
_entity.type
_entity.pdbx_description
1 polymer ?
#
loop_
_entity_poly.entity_id
_entity_poly.type
_entity_poly.pdbx_seq_one_letter_code
_entity_poly.pdbx_strand_id
1 'polypeptide(L)'
;MEDCSCRDENDLEIDDNKEHGVSMLTEPFLVRNRKNNTSQVAIVGANTCPIESLDYEIVENELFKQDWRSRKKAEIFQYVVLKWTLALLIGLGTGLVGFFNNLAVENIAGFKLLVTNNFMLKDKYYQAFVTYAGCNVVLAIAAAALCAYVAPAAAGSGIPEIKAYLNGVDAPSILAPATLFVKIFGSIFGVAAGFVVGKEGPMVHTGACIASFLGQGGSRKYHLTWKWLRYFKNDRDRRDLITCGAAAGVAAAFRAPVGGVLFALEEAASWWRSALLWRTFFTTAVVAVVLRSLIEFCRTGKCGLFGQGGLIMFDVNSTKVTYSLPDLLAVMFLGVIGGVFGSFYNYCVDKVLRIYSIINESFV
;
A
#
# COMPACT_ATOMS: atom_id res chain seq x y z
N MET A 1 -27.54 28.43 29.21
CA MET A 1 -28.17 29.72 29.54
C MET A 1 -27.16 30.45 30.38
N GLU A 2 -26.30 31.22 29.71
CA GLU A 2 -25.45 32.27 30.28
C GLU A 2 -24.87 33.03 29.09
N ASP A 3 -25.31 34.28 28.97
CA ASP A 3 -24.96 35.27 27.96
C ASP A 3 -23.53 35.82 28.16
N CYS A 4 -22.90 36.23 27.05
CA CYS A 4 -21.88 37.29 27.03
C CYS A 4 -21.78 37.81 25.58
N SER A 5 -22.70 38.70 25.19
CA SER A 5 -22.51 40.15 25.09
C SER A 5 -21.32 40.58 24.22
N CYS A 6 -21.63 40.94 22.98
CA CYS A 6 -20.79 41.78 22.13
C CYS A 6 -20.49 43.10 22.83
N ARG A 7 -19.26 43.59 22.71
CA ARG A 7 -18.87 44.93 23.12
C ARG A 7 -18.13 45.59 21.97
N ASP A 8 -18.76 46.63 21.44
CA ASP A 8 -18.19 47.59 20.50
C ASP A 8 -17.03 48.34 21.18
N GLU A 9 -15.89 48.43 20.50
CA GLU A 9 -14.99 49.56 20.63
C GLU A 9 -14.62 50.03 19.23
N ASN A 10 -15.09 51.24 18.95
CA ASN A 10 -14.78 52.07 17.79
C ASN A 10 -13.40 52.73 17.95
N ASP A 11 -12.90 53.15 16.79
CA ASP A 11 -11.94 54.22 16.53
C ASP A 11 -10.44 53.87 16.60
N LEU A 12 -9.82 53.81 15.42
CA LEU A 12 -8.63 54.61 15.09
C LEU A 12 -8.39 54.63 13.56
N GLU A 13 -8.86 55.74 12.99
CA GLU A 13 -8.34 56.53 11.87
C GLU A 13 -8.09 55.90 10.48
N ILE A 14 -8.93 56.36 9.56
CA ILE A 14 -8.82 56.31 8.10
C ILE A 14 -7.85 57.42 7.67
N ASP A 15 -6.80 57.06 6.92
CA ASP A 15 -6.09 58.01 6.05
C ASP A 15 -6.30 57.57 4.59
N ASP A 16 -7.29 58.20 3.96
CA ASP A 16 -7.54 58.13 2.53
C ASP A 16 -6.52 59.00 1.81
N ASN A 17 -5.70 58.41 0.94
CA ASN A 17 -5.36 58.99 -0.37
C ASN A 17 -4.40 58.10 -1.17
N LYS A 18 -4.94 57.36 -2.15
CA LYS A 18 -4.58 57.44 -3.58
C LYS A 18 -5.23 56.30 -4.38
N GLU A 19 -6.16 56.68 -5.24
CA GLU A 19 -6.52 55.92 -6.43
C GLU A 19 -5.26 55.61 -7.26
N HIS A 20 -5.11 54.37 -7.71
CA HIS A 20 -4.84 53.99 -9.11
C HIS A 20 -4.61 52.48 -9.23
N GLY A 21 -5.31 51.84 -10.17
CA GLY A 21 -4.76 50.71 -10.91
C GLY A 21 -5.09 49.32 -10.40
N VAL A 22 -6.05 48.70 -11.08
CA VAL A 22 -6.22 47.24 -11.23
C VAL A 22 -4.88 46.53 -11.41
N SER A 23 -4.43 45.75 -10.41
CA SER A 23 -3.49 44.62 -10.56
C SER A 23 -2.99 44.15 -9.19
N MET A 24 -3.61 43.11 -8.61
CA MET A 24 -2.92 42.11 -7.76
C MET A 24 -3.90 41.01 -7.35
N LEU A 25 -4.13 40.04 -8.23
CA LEU A 25 -4.71 38.73 -7.87
C LEU A 25 -3.84 37.60 -8.44
N THR A 26 -2.54 37.85 -8.59
CA THR A 26 -1.58 36.95 -9.23
C THR A 26 -0.55 36.44 -8.24
N GLU A 27 -0.98 36.03 -7.04
CA GLU A 27 -0.15 35.19 -6.19
C GLU A 27 -0.94 33.95 -5.74
N PRO A 28 -0.50 32.73 -6.08
CA PRO A 28 -1.09 31.54 -5.51
C PRO A 28 -0.58 31.41 -4.06
N PHE A 29 -1.44 31.71 -3.08
CA PHE A 29 -1.20 31.55 -1.64
C PHE A 29 -1.03 30.09 -1.16
N LEU A 30 -0.61 29.17 -2.01
CA LEU A 30 -0.42 27.75 -1.66
C LEU A 30 1.00 27.27 -1.91
N VAL A 31 1.97 27.94 -1.28
CA VAL A 31 3.20 27.27 -0.87
C VAL A 31 2.87 26.44 0.37
N ARG A 32 2.27 25.26 0.16
CA ARG A 32 2.05 24.25 1.22
C ARG A 32 3.41 23.67 1.59
N ASN A 33 4.13 24.42 2.42
CA ASN A 33 5.32 24.00 3.14
C ASN A 33 4.84 23.13 4.30
N ARG A 34 5.31 21.89 4.41
CA ARG A 34 4.88 20.93 5.44
C ARG A 34 5.61 21.19 6.77
N LYS A 35 5.68 22.46 7.17
CA LYS A 35 5.79 22.81 8.60
C LYS A 35 4.35 22.87 9.11
N ASN A 36 4.11 22.45 10.34
CA ASN A 36 2.79 22.43 10.99
C ASN A 36 2.07 23.77 10.76
N ASN A 37 1.28 23.87 9.69
CA ASN A 37 0.35 24.98 9.50
C ASN A 37 -0.86 24.62 10.35
N THR A 38 -0.69 24.79 11.65
CA THR A 38 -1.78 25.11 12.55
C THR A 38 -2.57 26.23 11.90
N SER A 39 -3.85 26.01 11.64
CA SER A 39 -4.78 27.13 11.51
C SER A 39 -4.56 28.05 12.72
N GLN A 40 -4.68 29.36 12.55
CA GLN A 40 -4.51 30.33 13.65
C GLN A 40 -5.51 30.15 14.82
N VAL A 41 -6.37 29.12 14.74
CA VAL A 41 -7.33 28.69 15.76
C VAL A 41 -6.83 27.46 16.55
N ALA A 42 -5.61 26.96 16.31
CA ALA A 42 -5.03 25.92 17.14
C ALA A 42 -4.86 26.45 18.57
N ILE A 43 -5.75 26.00 19.45
CA ILE A 43 -5.72 26.25 20.90
C ILE A 43 -4.30 25.95 21.38
N VAL A 44 -3.61 26.99 21.85
CA VAL A 44 -2.25 26.91 22.39
C VAL A 44 -2.26 25.86 23.50
N GLY A 45 -1.59 24.72 23.27
CA GLY A 45 -1.53 23.59 24.21
C GLY A 45 -2.22 22.30 23.75
N ALA A 46 -2.94 22.28 22.62
CA ALA A 46 -3.47 21.04 22.07
C ALA A 46 -2.36 20.23 21.37
N ASN A 47 -2.10 19.01 21.84
CA ASN A 47 -1.24 18.06 21.14
C ASN A 47 -1.98 17.67 19.83
N THR A 48 -1.63 18.30 18.72
CA THR A 48 -2.32 18.07 17.44
C THR A 48 -2.16 16.62 17.03
N CYS A 49 -3.27 15.88 16.92
CA CYS A 49 -3.24 14.53 16.37
C CYS A 49 -2.65 14.58 14.95
N PRO A 50 -1.60 13.80 14.64
CA PRO A 50 -0.96 13.83 13.32
C PRO A 50 -1.80 13.13 12.23
N ILE A 51 -2.97 12.62 12.59
CA ILE A 51 -3.88 11.88 11.72
C ILE A 51 -4.92 12.87 11.20
N GLU A 52 -4.98 13.04 9.88
CA GLU A 52 -5.93 13.92 9.19
C GLU A 52 -6.98 13.09 8.42
N SER A 53 -8.08 13.72 8.02
CA SER A 53 -9.07 13.12 7.11
C SER A 53 -8.79 13.50 5.65
N LEU A 54 -9.08 12.60 4.72
CA LEU A 54 -9.02 12.84 3.28
C LEU A 54 -10.40 13.26 2.74
N ASP A 55 -10.39 14.28 1.88
CA ASP A 55 -11.60 14.80 1.25
C ASP A 55 -11.91 14.05 -0.05
N TYR A 56 -12.69 12.98 0.05
CA TYR A 56 -13.11 12.18 -1.12
C TYR A 56 -14.33 12.75 -1.83
N GLU A 57 -15.09 13.58 -1.15
CA GLU A 57 -16.21 14.29 -1.73
C GLU A 57 -15.69 15.49 -2.53
N ILE A 58 -16.23 15.68 -3.73
CA ILE A 58 -15.85 16.83 -4.55
C ILE A 58 -16.70 18.00 -4.07
N VAL A 59 -16.04 19.07 -3.64
CA VAL A 59 -16.73 20.33 -3.31
C VAL A 59 -17.19 21.01 -4.60
N GLU A 60 -18.50 20.97 -4.86
CA GLU A 60 -19.11 21.55 -6.06
C GLU A 60 -19.25 23.08 -5.97
N ASN A 61 -18.12 23.78 -5.90
CA ASN A 61 -18.09 25.24 -5.92
C ASN A 61 -18.18 25.81 -7.34
N GLU A 62 -18.48 27.11 -7.45
CA GLU A 62 -18.58 27.80 -8.75
C GLU A 62 -17.27 27.76 -9.54
N LEU A 63 -16.11 27.74 -8.86
CA LEU A 63 -14.81 27.58 -9.50
C LEU A 63 -14.68 26.22 -10.20
N PHE A 64 -15.08 25.13 -9.54
CA PHE A 64 -15.07 23.79 -10.11
C PHE A 64 -16.03 23.69 -11.29
N LYS A 65 -17.23 24.27 -11.19
CA LYS A 65 -18.20 24.31 -12.30
C LYS A 65 -17.69 25.14 -13.48
N GLN A 66 -17.02 26.27 -13.23
CA GLN A 66 -16.44 27.11 -14.27
C GLN A 66 -15.28 26.40 -14.97
N ASP A 67 -14.38 25.78 -14.19
CA ASP A 67 -13.29 24.97 -14.69
C ASP A 67 -13.83 23.82 -15.55
N TRP A 68 -14.84 23.08 -15.06
CA TRP A 68 -15.49 22.00 -15.83
C TRP A 68 -16.14 22.48 -17.13
N ARG A 69 -16.81 23.64 -17.13
CA ARG A 69 -17.43 24.22 -18.35
C ARG A 69 -16.40 24.71 -19.35
N SER A 70 -15.25 25.19 -18.87
CA SER A 70 -14.17 25.69 -19.73
C SER A 70 -13.38 24.59 -20.44
N ARG A 71 -13.53 23.33 -19.99
CA ARG A 71 -12.80 22.17 -20.52
C ARG A 71 -13.16 21.87 -21.96
N LYS A 72 -12.14 21.84 -22.81
CA LYS A 72 -12.27 21.37 -24.19
C LYS A 72 -12.42 19.86 -24.22
N LYS A 73 -13.13 19.33 -25.23
CA LYS A 73 -13.26 17.86 -25.46
C LYS A 73 -11.89 17.16 -25.50
N ALA A 74 -10.87 17.82 -26.05
CA ALA A 74 -9.51 17.30 -26.10
C ALA A 74 -8.88 17.10 -24.71
N GLU A 75 -9.12 18.01 -23.76
CA GLU A 75 -8.59 17.92 -22.40
C GLU A 75 -9.29 16.80 -21.60
N ILE A 76 -10.60 16.64 -21.80
CA ILE A 76 -11.38 15.53 -21.23
C ILE A 76 -10.84 14.19 -21.75
N PHE A 77 -10.59 14.10 -23.06
CA PHE A 77 -10.01 12.91 -23.67
C PHE A 77 -8.61 12.61 -23.11
N GLN A 78 -7.73 13.62 -23.04
CA GLN A 78 -6.40 13.49 -22.44
C GLN A 78 -6.46 13.02 -20.99
N TYR A 79 -7.41 13.52 -20.19
CA TYR A 79 -7.61 13.08 -18.81
C TYR A 79 -8.01 11.61 -18.71
N VAL A 80 -8.94 11.16 -19.57
CA VAL A 80 -9.34 9.75 -19.61
C VAL A 80 -8.15 8.87 -20.00
N VAL A 81 -7.42 9.22 -21.06
CA VAL A 81 -6.22 8.50 -21.49
C VAL A 81 -5.20 8.43 -20.36
N LEU A 82 -4.96 9.54 -19.64
CA LEU A 82 -4.01 9.58 -18.54
C LEU A 82 -4.42 8.65 -17.37
N LYS A 83 -5.71 8.49 -17.08
CA LYS A 83 -6.16 7.49 -16.09
C LYS A 83 -5.79 6.06 -16.48
N TRP A 84 -6.01 5.72 -17.75
CA TRP A 84 -5.72 4.39 -18.26
C TRP A 84 -4.21 4.13 -18.36
N THR A 85 -3.41 5.14 -18.72
CA THR A 85 -1.94 4.99 -18.72
C THR A 85 -1.39 4.87 -17.31
N LEU A 86 -1.89 5.61 -16.32
CA LEU A 86 -1.52 5.42 -14.92
C LEU A 86 -1.91 4.02 -14.43
N ALA A 87 -3.12 3.55 -14.76
CA ALA A 87 -3.57 2.20 -14.44
C ALA A 87 -2.66 1.11 -15.06
N LEU A 88 -2.18 1.31 -16.29
CA LEU A 88 -1.19 0.45 -16.95
C LEU A 88 0.15 0.46 -16.19
N LEU A 89 0.68 1.65 -15.89
CA LEU A 89 1.98 1.81 -15.21
C LEU A 89 1.97 1.22 -13.80
N ILE A 90 0.85 1.35 -13.07
CA ILE A 90 0.67 0.73 -11.75
C ILE A 90 0.73 -0.80 -11.88
N GLY A 91 0.06 -1.36 -12.88
CA GLY A 91 0.06 -2.81 -13.13
C GLY A 91 1.45 -3.33 -13.50
N LEU A 92 2.13 -2.64 -14.42
CA LEU A 92 3.51 -2.96 -14.82
C LEU A 92 4.47 -2.88 -13.61
N GLY A 93 4.44 -1.77 -12.87
CA GLY A 93 5.31 -1.56 -11.72
C GLY A 93 5.09 -2.57 -10.60
N THR A 94 3.82 -2.83 -10.25
CA THR A 94 3.47 -3.80 -9.20
C THR A 94 3.81 -5.24 -9.62
N GLY A 95 3.59 -5.59 -10.88
CA GLY A 95 3.97 -6.91 -11.42
C GLY A 95 5.49 -7.13 -11.42
N LEU A 96 6.27 -6.11 -11.82
CA LEU A 96 7.74 -6.16 -11.78
C LEU A 96 8.27 -6.31 -10.35
N VAL A 97 7.75 -5.54 -9.40
CA VAL A 97 8.15 -5.63 -7.99
C VAL A 97 7.73 -6.97 -7.38
N GLY A 98 6.52 -7.45 -7.66
CA GLY A 98 6.06 -8.76 -7.20
C GLY A 98 6.92 -9.90 -7.73
N PHE A 99 7.29 -9.84 -9.00
CA PHE A 99 8.22 -10.78 -9.60
C PHE A 99 9.61 -10.72 -8.95
N PHE A 100 10.15 -9.51 -8.76
CA PHE A 100 11.44 -9.30 -8.10
C PHE A 100 11.45 -9.87 -6.67
N ASN A 101 10.38 -9.64 -5.89
CA ASN A 101 10.25 -10.19 -4.54
C ASN A 101 10.26 -11.72 -4.55
N ASN A 102 9.49 -12.34 -5.45
CA ASN A 102 9.47 -13.80 -5.59
C ASN A 102 10.85 -14.34 -5.97
N LEU A 103 11.50 -13.72 -6.96
CA LEU A 103 12.83 -14.10 -7.42
C LEU A 103 13.90 -13.97 -6.33
N ALA A 104 13.86 -12.88 -5.56
CA ALA A 104 14.80 -12.64 -4.47
C ALA A 104 14.60 -13.64 -3.32
N VAL A 105 13.36 -13.85 -2.89
CA VAL A 105 13.04 -14.82 -1.81
C VAL A 105 13.45 -16.22 -2.21
N GLU A 106 13.09 -16.68 -3.41
CA GLU A 106 13.42 -18.03 -3.88
C GLU A 106 14.93 -18.25 -4.00
N ASN A 107 15.68 -17.28 -4.52
CA ASN A 107 17.13 -17.42 -4.63
C ASN A 107 17.84 -17.37 -3.27
N ILE A 108 17.45 -16.47 -2.36
CA ILE A 108 18.08 -16.37 -1.04
C ILE A 108 17.74 -17.60 -0.19
N ALA A 109 16.46 -17.97 -0.12
CA ALA A 109 16.02 -19.15 0.63
C ALA A 109 16.56 -20.44 0.01
N GLY A 110 16.55 -20.54 -1.32
CA GLY A 110 17.10 -21.66 -2.06
C GLY A 110 18.59 -21.85 -1.81
N PHE A 111 19.39 -20.78 -1.90
CA PHE A 111 20.82 -20.84 -1.60
C PHE A 111 21.09 -21.29 -0.16
N LYS A 112 20.39 -20.72 0.82
CA LYS A 112 20.48 -21.11 2.23
C LYS A 112 20.22 -22.61 2.42
N LEU A 113 19.14 -23.11 1.82
CA LEU A 113 18.76 -24.52 1.92
C LEU A 113 19.74 -25.43 1.19
N LEU A 114 20.26 -25.05 0.03
CA LEU A 114 21.28 -25.81 -0.69
C LEU A 114 22.57 -25.95 0.11
N VAL A 115 23.08 -24.85 0.69
CA VAL A 115 24.29 -24.88 1.51
C VAL A 115 24.09 -25.79 2.71
N THR A 116 22.94 -25.68 3.38
CA THR A 116 22.58 -26.52 4.53
C THR A 116 22.51 -28.00 4.13
N ASN A 117 21.86 -28.30 3.01
CA ASN A 117 21.74 -29.66 2.48
C ASN A 117 23.10 -30.28 2.12
N ASN A 118 24.00 -29.50 1.50
CA ASN A 118 25.35 -29.94 1.18
C ASN A 118 26.17 -30.31 2.43
N PHE A 119 25.94 -29.68 3.57
CA PHE A 119 26.57 -30.07 4.84
C PHE A 119 25.90 -31.30 5.46
N MET A 120 24.58 -31.43 5.35
CA MET A 120 23.85 -32.63 5.81
C MET A 120 24.27 -33.87 5.03
N LEU A 121 24.42 -33.79 3.71
CA LEU A 121 24.88 -34.88 2.85
C LEU A 121 26.32 -35.34 3.14
N LYS A 122 27.12 -34.51 3.82
CA LYS A 122 28.48 -34.83 4.25
C LYS A 122 28.54 -35.31 5.72
N ASP A 123 27.39 -35.63 6.31
CA ASP A 123 27.21 -36.01 7.72
C ASP A 123 27.70 -34.96 8.73
N LYS A 124 27.82 -33.69 8.32
CA LYS A 124 28.26 -32.57 9.19
C LYS A 124 27.06 -31.83 9.78
N TYR A 125 26.24 -32.53 10.55
CA TYR A 125 24.97 -32.01 11.09
C TYR A 125 25.13 -30.73 11.93
N TYR A 126 26.16 -30.65 12.77
CA TYR A 126 26.41 -29.44 13.58
C TYR A 126 26.74 -28.22 12.71
N GLN A 127 27.56 -28.39 11.67
CA GLN A 127 27.90 -27.30 10.75
C GLN A 127 26.68 -26.88 9.91
N ALA A 128 25.84 -27.84 9.51
CA ALA A 128 24.58 -27.56 8.83
C ALA A 128 23.66 -26.71 9.71
N PHE A 129 23.48 -27.08 10.98
CA PHE A 129 22.66 -26.34 11.93
C PHE A 129 23.18 -24.93 12.17
N VAL A 130 24.48 -24.77 12.45
CA VAL A 130 25.09 -23.45 12.67
C VAL A 130 24.97 -22.55 11.44
N THR A 131 25.17 -23.10 10.25
CA THR A 131 25.03 -22.34 9.00
C THR A 131 23.59 -21.90 8.77
N TYR A 132 22.63 -22.82 8.95
CA TYR A 132 21.20 -22.52 8.80
C TYR A 132 20.73 -21.46 9.81
N ALA A 133 21.04 -21.66 11.09
CA ALA A 133 20.68 -20.74 12.17
C ALA A 133 21.36 -19.37 11.98
N GLY A 134 22.65 -19.35 11.65
CA GLY A 134 23.40 -18.12 11.38
C GLY A 134 22.81 -17.32 10.23
N CYS A 135 22.48 -17.97 9.10
CA CYS A 135 21.82 -17.31 7.98
C CYS A 135 20.46 -16.71 8.38
N ASN A 136 19.64 -17.44 9.15
CA ASN A 136 18.35 -16.94 9.61
C ASN A 136 18.50 -15.73 10.53
N VAL A 137 19.45 -15.76 11.49
CA VAL A 137 19.70 -14.66 12.41
C VAL A 137 20.16 -13.41 11.67
N VAL A 138 21.08 -13.54 10.71
CA VAL A 138 21.57 -12.39 9.92
C VAL A 138 20.42 -11.76 9.11
N LEU A 139 19.61 -12.57 8.43
CA LEU A 139 18.46 -12.08 7.66
C LEU A 139 17.39 -11.46 8.56
N ALA A 140 17.12 -12.06 9.73
CA ALA A 140 16.20 -11.53 10.72
C ALA A 140 16.63 -10.17 11.27
N ILE A 141 17.93 -10.02 11.62
CA ILE A 141 18.49 -8.75 12.09
C ILE A 141 18.40 -7.69 10.98
N ALA A 142 18.70 -8.04 9.73
CA ALA A 142 18.58 -7.12 8.61
C ALA A 142 17.12 -6.63 8.40
N ALA A 143 16.15 -7.54 8.45
CA ALA A 143 14.73 -7.21 8.37
C ALA A 143 14.29 -6.30 9.52
N ALA A 144 14.67 -6.64 10.76
CA ALA A 144 14.35 -5.88 11.96
C ALA A 144 15.00 -4.48 11.93
N ALA A 145 16.26 -4.37 11.53
CA ALA A 145 16.97 -3.09 11.45
C ALA A 145 16.34 -2.14 10.42
N LEU A 146 15.94 -2.65 9.26
CA LEU A 146 15.23 -1.85 8.25
C LEU A 146 13.90 -1.30 8.79
N CYS A 147 13.10 -2.13 9.46
CA CYS A 147 11.84 -1.70 10.04
C CYS A 147 12.04 -0.74 11.22
N ALA A 148 12.94 -1.05 12.15
CA ALA A 148 13.12 -0.27 13.38
C ALA A 148 13.79 1.09 13.14
N TYR A 149 14.81 1.16 12.28
CA TYR A 149 15.62 2.38 12.13
C TYR A 149 15.29 3.21 10.90
N VAL A 150 14.77 2.61 9.81
CA VAL A 150 14.54 3.35 8.55
C VAL A 150 13.08 3.81 8.44
N ALA A 151 12.12 2.91 8.63
CA ALA A 151 10.70 3.25 8.55
C ALA A 151 9.86 2.37 9.48
N PRO A 152 9.57 2.81 10.73
CA PRO A 152 8.74 2.06 11.66
C PRO A 152 7.31 1.81 11.16
N ALA A 153 6.77 2.75 10.37
CA ALA A 153 5.50 2.59 9.66
C ALA A 153 5.51 1.43 8.64
N ALA A 154 6.67 0.85 8.36
CA ALA A 154 6.84 -0.35 7.55
C ALA A 154 6.68 -1.65 8.36
N ALA A 155 6.38 -1.62 9.66
CA ALA A 155 6.04 -2.82 10.40
C ALA A 155 4.72 -3.46 9.90
N GLY A 156 4.58 -4.77 10.06
CA GLY A 156 3.35 -5.51 9.72
C GLY A 156 3.02 -5.61 8.22
N SER A 157 1.79 -6.05 7.93
CA SER A 157 1.33 -6.31 6.56
C SER A 157 1.08 -5.05 5.72
N GLY A 158 0.69 -3.93 6.33
CA GLY A 158 0.26 -2.75 5.59
C GLY A 158 -1.21 -2.75 5.13
N ILE A 159 -1.94 -3.88 5.23
CA ILE A 159 -3.35 -3.96 4.85
C ILE A 159 -4.24 -3.05 5.72
N PRO A 160 -4.13 -3.07 7.07
CA PRO A 160 -4.91 -2.17 7.92
C PRO A 160 -4.68 -0.69 7.58
N GLU A 161 -3.45 -0.31 7.25
CA GLU A 161 -3.06 1.05 6.89
C GLU A 161 -3.65 1.48 5.55
N ILE A 162 -3.68 0.59 4.55
CA ILE A 162 -4.36 0.85 3.29
C ILE A 162 -5.87 0.89 3.47
N LYS A 163 -6.45 0.04 4.30
CA LYS A 163 -7.88 0.07 4.65
C LYS A 163 -8.24 1.40 5.34
N ALA A 164 -7.43 1.84 6.31
CA ALA A 164 -7.60 3.12 6.98
C ALA A 164 -7.48 4.28 5.98
N TYR A 165 -6.45 4.25 5.12
CA TYR A 165 -6.27 5.25 4.07
C TYR A 165 -7.50 5.34 3.18
N LEU A 166 -7.97 4.22 2.62
CA LEU A 166 -9.13 4.19 1.71
C LEU A 166 -10.48 4.50 2.38
N ASN A 167 -10.55 4.43 3.71
CA ASN A 167 -11.67 4.92 4.52
C ASN A 167 -11.58 6.42 4.84
N GLY A 168 -10.51 7.09 4.41
CA GLY A 168 -10.35 8.53 4.52
C GLY A 168 -9.40 8.96 5.64
N VAL A 169 -8.59 8.05 6.22
CA VAL A 169 -7.64 8.38 7.29
C VAL A 169 -6.22 8.55 6.71
N ASP A 170 -5.70 9.78 6.69
CA ASP A 170 -4.30 10.06 6.30
C ASP A 170 -3.41 10.09 7.54
N ALA A 171 -2.72 8.98 7.80
CA ALA A 171 -1.67 8.95 8.83
C ALA A 171 -0.29 9.21 8.22
N PRO A 172 0.63 9.83 8.97
CA PRO A 172 1.92 10.22 8.45
C PRO A 172 2.73 8.99 8.02
N SER A 173 3.43 9.13 6.90
CA SER A 173 4.37 8.14 6.37
C SER A 173 3.78 6.80 5.91
N ILE A 174 2.46 6.57 5.91
CA ILE A 174 1.87 5.31 5.38
C ILE A 174 2.30 5.04 3.94
N LEU A 175 2.30 6.07 3.09
CA LEU A 175 2.60 5.96 1.65
C LEU A 175 3.95 6.61 1.28
N ALA A 176 4.89 6.69 2.22
CA ALA A 176 6.19 7.31 1.97
C ALA A 176 7.14 6.41 1.13
N PRO A 177 8.11 6.98 0.37
CA PRO A 177 9.03 6.17 -0.42
C PRO A 177 9.91 5.25 0.45
N ALA A 178 10.26 5.72 1.65
CA ALA A 178 11.01 4.94 2.63
C ALA A 178 10.22 3.70 3.09
N THR A 179 8.91 3.83 3.35
CA THR A 179 8.04 2.70 3.67
C THR A 179 7.95 1.70 2.53
N LEU A 180 7.83 2.15 1.26
CA LEU A 180 7.86 1.24 0.11
C LEU A 180 9.16 0.44 0.05
N PHE A 181 10.30 1.11 0.19
CA PHE A 181 11.61 0.47 0.19
C PHE A 181 11.72 -0.58 1.31
N VAL A 182 11.39 -0.21 2.54
CA VAL A 182 11.46 -1.12 3.69
C VAL A 182 10.46 -2.27 3.56
N LYS A 183 9.25 -2.05 3.02
CA LYS A 183 8.28 -3.14 2.79
C LYS A 183 8.81 -4.18 1.80
N ILE A 184 9.41 -3.73 0.69
CA ILE A 184 10.00 -4.63 -0.32
C ILE A 184 11.12 -5.47 0.31
N PHE A 185 12.17 -4.83 0.83
CA PHE A 185 13.34 -5.56 1.34
C PHE A 185 13.09 -6.27 2.68
N GLY A 186 12.31 -5.67 3.57
CA GLY A 186 11.90 -6.26 4.83
C GLY A 186 11.08 -7.53 4.63
N SER A 187 10.17 -7.56 3.63
CA SER A 187 9.42 -8.77 3.29
C SER A 187 10.31 -9.86 2.69
N ILE A 188 11.26 -9.50 1.81
CA ILE A 188 12.24 -10.45 1.25
C ILE A 188 13.05 -11.10 2.37
N PHE A 189 13.65 -10.29 3.25
CA PHE A 189 14.48 -10.81 4.34
C PHE A 189 13.66 -11.56 5.40
N GLY A 190 12.46 -11.10 5.74
CA GLY A 190 11.60 -11.78 6.71
C GLY A 190 11.17 -13.17 6.23
N VAL A 191 10.73 -13.29 4.98
CA VAL A 191 10.36 -14.60 4.40
C VAL A 191 11.61 -15.47 4.22
N ALA A 192 12.72 -14.93 3.73
CA ALA A 192 13.96 -15.69 3.54
C ALA A 192 14.59 -16.15 4.87
N ALA A 193 14.40 -15.41 5.97
CA ALA A 193 14.81 -15.79 7.32
C ALA A 193 14.02 -16.99 7.87
N GLY A 194 12.90 -17.36 7.24
CA GLY A 194 12.05 -18.48 7.69
C GLY A 194 11.09 -18.10 8.80
N PHE A 195 10.75 -16.81 8.97
CA PHE A 195 9.64 -16.43 9.83
C PHE A 195 8.33 -17.01 9.29
N VAL A 196 7.38 -17.28 10.18
CA VAL A 196 6.01 -17.73 9.83
C VAL A 196 5.20 -16.52 9.34
N VAL A 197 5.65 -15.93 8.24
CA VAL A 197 5.11 -14.71 7.61
C VAL A 197 5.05 -14.89 6.10
N GLY A 198 4.12 -14.19 5.46
CA GLY A 198 3.97 -14.17 4.01
C GLY A 198 4.37 -12.83 3.40
N LYS A 199 4.82 -12.87 2.14
CA LYS A 199 5.02 -11.68 1.30
C LYS A 199 3.71 -11.10 0.75
N GLU A 200 2.62 -11.87 0.82
CA GLU A 200 1.35 -11.53 0.16
C GLU A 200 0.70 -10.26 0.73
N GLY A 201 0.72 -10.11 2.05
CA GLY A 201 0.20 -8.91 2.71
C GLY A 201 0.98 -7.64 2.34
N PRO A 202 2.31 -7.60 2.54
CA PRO A 202 3.15 -6.48 2.13
C PRO A 202 3.05 -6.11 0.64
N MET A 203 2.71 -7.05 -0.25
CA MET A 203 2.49 -6.76 -1.67
C MET A 203 1.30 -5.84 -1.93
N VAL A 204 0.24 -5.93 -1.13
CA VAL A 204 -0.93 -5.02 -1.21
C VAL A 204 -0.51 -3.58 -0.93
N HIS A 205 0.24 -3.38 0.16
CA HIS A 205 0.76 -2.06 0.54
C HIS A 205 1.78 -1.53 -0.46
N THR A 206 2.64 -2.40 -0.98
CA THR A 206 3.62 -2.07 -2.02
C THR A 206 2.93 -1.54 -3.28
N GLY A 207 1.89 -2.24 -3.76
CA GLY A 207 1.09 -1.80 -4.91
C GLY A 207 0.38 -0.46 -4.68
N ALA A 208 -0.21 -0.26 -3.49
CA ALA A 208 -0.79 1.01 -3.08
C ALA A 208 0.22 2.17 -3.03
N CYS A 209 1.44 1.90 -2.52
CA CYS A 209 2.54 2.86 -2.52
C CYS A 209 2.97 3.24 -3.95
N ILE A 210 3.15 2.25 -4.85
CA ILE A 210 3.46 2.50 -6.26
C ILE A 210 2.39 3.38 -6.92
N ALA A 211 1.12 3.08 -6.68
CA ALA A 211 0.01 3.89 -7.15
C ALA A 211 0.01 5.32 -6.60
N SER A 212 0.32 5.48 -5.31
CA SER A 212 0.46 6.80 -4.68
C SER A 212 1.61 7.61 -5.30
N PHE A 213 2.76 6.99 -5.59
CA PHE A 213 3.88 7.68 -6.24
C PHE A 213 3.58 8.09 -7.68
N LEU A 214 2.98 7.19 -8.45
CA LEU A 214 2.60 7.47 -9.84
C LEU A 214 1.49 8.52 -9.92
N GLY A 215 0.50 8.47 -9.01
CA GLY A 215 -0.62 9.41 -8.97
C GLY A 215 -0.26 10.82 -8.51
N GLN A 216 0.72 10.97 -7.61
CA GLN A 216 1.19 12.29 -7.16
C GLN A 216 2.22 12.94 -8.11
N GLY A 217 2.67 12.20 -9.12
CA GLY A 217 3.70 12.64 -10.05
C GLY A 217 5.09 12.68 -9.43
N GLY A 218 5.36 11.84 -8.43
CA GLY A 218 6.64 11.69 -7.76
C GLY A 218 6.65 12.10 -6.29
N SER A 219 7.78 11.85 -5.63
CA SER A 219 7.99 12.23 -4.23
C SER A 219 8.13 13.75 -4.11
N ARG A 220 7.21 14.35 -3.37
CA ARG A 220 7.23 15.79 -3.05
C ARG A 220 8.50 16.22 -2.31
N LYS A 221 9.16 15.28 -1.59
CA LYS A 221 10.47 15.48 -0.92
C LYS A 221 11.63 15.66 -1.91
N TYR A 222 11.51 15.10 -3.11
CA TYR A 222 12.55 15.18 -4.16
C TYR A 222 12.18 16.17 -5.28
N HIS A 223 11.14 16.99 -5.09
CA HIS A 223 10.64 17.95 -6.09
C HIS A 223 10.36 17.37 -7.50
N LEU A 224 10.25 16.05 -7.64
CA LEU A 224 9.69 15.41 -8.82
C LEU A 224 8.18 15.70 -8.79
N THR A 225 7.77 16.80 -9.40
CA THR A 225 6.37 17.08 -9.72
C THR A 225 6.32 17.33 -11.21
N TRP A 226 5.99 16.29 -11.96
CA TRP A 226 5.83 16.41 -13.41
C TRP A 226 4.66 17.36 -13.70
N LYS A 227 4.91 18.42 -14.48
CA LYS A 227 3.90 19.47 -14.78
C LYS A 227 2.62 18.88 -15.39
N TRP A 228 2.72 17.78 -16.13
CA TRP A 228 1.58 17.10 -16.76
C TRP A 228 0.65 16.40 -15.74
N LEU A 229 1.15 16.04 -14.56
CA LEU A 229 0.40 15.34 -13.51
C LEU A 229 -0.31 16.28 -12.52
N ARG A 230 -0.25 17.61 -12.72
CA ARG A 230 -0.97 18.58 -11.88
C ARG A 230 -2.48 18.32 -11.80
N TYR A 231 -3.02 17.66 -12.82
CA TYR A 231 -4.43 17.35 -12.92
C TYR A 231 -4.91 16.28 -11.93
N PHE A 232 -4.01 15.42 -11.45
CA PHE A 232 -4.33 14.28 -10.56
C PHE A 232 -4.15 14.60 -9.07
N LYS A 233 -4.05 15.89 -8.73
CA LYS A 233 -3.85 16.36 -7.35
C LYS A 233 -5.16 16.42 -6.55
N ASN A 234 -6.08 15.51 -6.83
CA ASN A 234 -7.37 15.37 -6.16
C ASN A 234 -7.37 14.06 -5.34
N ASP A 235 -7.80 14.13 -4.08
CA ASP A 235 -7.75 12.98 -3.16
C ASP A 235 -8.65 11.84 -3.62
N ARG A 236 -9.74 12.15 -4.33
CA ARG A 236 -10.61 11.15 -4.94
C ARG A 236 -9.95 10.35 -6.07
N ASP A 237 -9.25 11.01 -6.99
CA ASP A 237 -8.54 10.30 -8.06
C ASP A 237 -7.35 9.51 -7.50
N ARG A 238 -6.69 10.06 -6.47
CA ARG A 238 -5.63 9.36 -5.75
C ARG A 238 -6.15 8.12 -5.05
N ARG A 239 -7.33 8.18 -4.41
CA ARG A 239 -8.02 7.01 -3.85
C ARG A 239 -8.28 5.95 -4.90
N ASP A 240 -8.88 6.31 -6.04
CA ASP A 240 -9.13 5.41 -7.17
C ASP A 240 -7.85 4.68 -7.63
N LEU A 241 -6.73 5.42 -7.78
CA LEU A 241 -5.45 4.83 -8.18
C LEU A 241 -4.88 3.91 -7.11
N ILE A 242 -4.94 4.30 -5.84
CA ILE A 242 -4.46 3.48 -4.70
C ILE A 242 -5.27 2.20 -4.59
N THR A 243 -6.59 2.24 -4.82
CA THR A 243 -7.45 1.06 -4.91
C THR A 243 -6.99 0.13 -6.05
N CYS A 244 -6.68 0.67 -7.24
CA CYS A 244 -6.09 -0.12 -8.32
C CYS A 244 -4.74 -0.74 -7.91
N GLY A 245 -3.89 0.00 -7.20
CA GLY A 245 -2.60 -0.49 -6.69
C GLY A 245 -2.74 -1.59 -5.65
N ALA A 246 -3.67 -1.46 -4.71
CA ALA A 246 -3.95 -2.48 -3.71
C ALA A 246 -4.43 -3.79 -4.38
N ALA A 247 -5.39 -3.69 -5.31
CA ALA A 247 -5.85 -4.83 -6.11
C ALA A 247 -4.73 -5.46 -6.92
N ALA A 248 -3.86 -4.64 -7.54
CA ALA A 248 -2.69 -5.09 -8.28
C ALA A 248 -1.71 -5.87 -7.39
N GLY A 249 -1.53 -5.43 -6.14
CA GLY A 249 -0.71 -6.12 -5.15
C GLY A 249 -1.24 -7.52 -4.82
N VAL A 250 -2.56 -7.66 -4.61
CA VAL A 250 -3.21 -8.97 -4.40
C VAL A 250 -3.12 -9.85 -5.64
N ALA A 251 -3.33 -9.28 -6.83
CA ALA A 251 -3.15 -10.01 -8.08
C ALA A 251 -1.71 -10.47 -8.28
N ALA A 252 -0.72 -9.67 -7.86
CA ALA A 252 0.69 -10.03 -7.93
C ALA A 252 1.07 -11.13 -6.92
N ALA A 253 0.47 -11.06 -5.74
CA ALA A 253 0.63 -12.00 -4.64
C ALA A 253 0.09 -13.39 -5.00
N PHE A 254 -1.19 -13.47 -5.33
CA PHE A 254 -1.92 -14.74 -5.51
C PHE A 254 -2.06 -15.18 -6.97
N ARG A 255 -1.55 -14.39 -7.93
CA ARG A 255 -1.71 -14.62 -9.38
C ARG A 255 -3.18 -14.72 -9.81
N ALA A 256 -4.07 -14.10 -9.05
CA ALA A 256 -5.51 -14.12 -9.25
C ALA A 256 -6.02 -12.70 -9.55
N PRO A 257 -6.16 -12.30 -10.83
CA PRO A 257 -6.56 -10.94 -11.17
C PRO A 257 -7.96 -10.61 -10.67
N VAL A 258 -8.93 -11.51 -10.90
CA VAL A 258 -10.32 -11.33 -10.41
C VAL A 258 -10.37 -11.31 -8.88
N GLY A 259 -9.62 -12.19 -8.21
CA GLY A 259 -9.53 -12.22 -6.76
C GLY A 259 -8.99 -10.91 -6.18
N GLY A 260 -8.02 -10.28 -6.85
CA GLY A 260 -7.51 -8.96 -6.45
C GLY A 260 -8.55 -7.84 -6.56
N VAL A 261 -9.38 -7.87 -7.61
CA VAL A 261 -10.49 -6.90 -7.76
C VAL A 261 -11.54 -7.12 -6.67
N LEU A 262 -11.94 -8.38 -6.42
CA LEU A 262 -12.92 -8.72 -5.38
C LEU A 262 -12.41 -8.34 -3.98
N PHE A 263 -11.14 -8.61 -3.68
CA PHE A 263 -10.53 -8.16 -2.43
C PHE A 263 -10.60 -6.64 -2.28
N ALA A 264 -10.28 -5.89 -3.32
CA ALA A 264 -10.36 -4.42 -3.26
C ALA A 264 -11.80 -3.91 -3.12
N LEU A 265 -12.78 -4.63 -3.66
CA LEU A 265 -14.22 -4.35 -3.51
C LEU A 265 -14.73 -4.65 -2.09
N GLU A 266 -14.35 -5.79 -1.52
CA GLU A 266 -14.86 -6.28 -0.24
C GLU A 266 -14.14 -5.65 0.96
N GLU A 267 -12.81 -5.61 0.90
CA GLU A 267 -11.98 -5.27 2.07
C GLU A 267 -11.47 -3.83 2.05
N ALA A 268 -11.36 -3.21 0.88
CA ALA A 268 -10.61 -1.97 0.72
C ALA A 268 -11.48 -0.73 0.43
N ALA A 269 -12.66 -0.89 -0.17
CA ALA A 269 -13.49 0.25 -0.59
C ALA A 269 -14.93 0.15 -0.04
N SER A 270 -15.33 1.18 0.72
CA SER A 270 -16.72 1.34 1.20
C SER A 270 -17.71 1.77 0.11
N TRP A 271 -17.21 2.34 -0.98
CA TRP A 271 -18.04 2.86 -2.07
C TRP A 271 -17.34 2.71 -3.42
N TRP A 272 -18.06 2.23 -4.44
CA TRP A 272 -17.47 1.81 -5.73
C TRP A 272 -18.19 2.40 -6.96
N ARG A 273 -17.41 2.78 -7.98
CA ARG A 273 -17.91 3.21 -9.30
C ARG A 273 -17.69 2.12 -10.35
N SER A 274 -18.64 1.93 -11.27
CA SER A 274 -18.48 0.97 -12.38
C SER A 274 -17.25 1.27 -13.25
N ALA A 275 -16.90 2.55 -13.44
CA ALA A 275 -15.68 2.93 -14.17
C ALA A 275 -14.39 2.59 -13.41
N LEU A 276 -14.41 2.55 -12.08
CA LEU A 276 -13.27 2.10 -11.27
C LEU A 276 -13.08 0.59 -11.44
N LEU A 277 -14.17 -0.19 -11.45
CA LEU A 277 -14.16 -1.64 -11.68
C LEU A 277 -13.31 -2.03 -12.89
N TRP A 278 -13.62 -1.43 -14.04
CA TRP A 278 -12.93 -1.75 -15.29
C TRP A 278 -11.45 -1.37 -15.26
N ARG A 279 -11.10 -0.25 -14.62
CA ARG A 279 -9.70 0.16 -14.47
C ARG A 279 -8.93 -0.78 -13.54
N THR A 280 -9.53 -1.16 -12.40
CA THR A 280 -8.93 -2.09 -11.46
C THR A 280 -8.73 -3.47 -12.10
N PHE A 281 -9.74 -3.97 -12.81
CA PHE A 281 -9.64 -5.22 -13.57
C PHE A 281 -8.52 -5.16 -14.60
N PHE A 282 -8.46 -4.09 -15.40
CA PHE A 282 -7.38 -3.89 -16.36
C PHE A 282 -5.99 -3.88 -15.70
N THR A 283 -5.80 -3.13 -14.61
CA THR A 283 -4.53 -3.11 -13.87
C THR A 283 -4.12 -4.49 -13.38
N THR A 284 -5.05 -5.25 -12.78
CA THR A 284 -4.77 -6.62 -12.30
C THR A 284 -4.49 -7.61 -13.44
N ALA A 285 -5.15 -7.46 -14.60
CA ALA A 285 -4.87 -8.27 -15.78
C ALA A 285 -3.46 -7.99 -16.33
N VAL A 286 -3.03 -6.73 -16.35
CA VAL A 286 -1.65 -6.34 -16.72
C VAL A 286 -0.64 -7.02 -15.80
N VAL A 287 -0.87 -7.02 -14.48
CA VAL A 287 -0.02 -7.74 -13.52
C VAL A 287 0.10 -9.22 -13.87
N ALA A 288 -1.02 -9.88 -14.16
CA ALA A 288 -1.03 -11.31 -14.51
C ALA A 288 -0.23 -11.59 -15.79
N VAL A 289 -0.36 -10.75 -16.82
CA VAL A 289 0.42 -10.86 -18.07
C VAL A 289 1.91 -10.67 -17.79
N VAL A 290 2.29 -9.60 -17.07
CA VAL A 290 3.69 -9.31 -16.73
C VAL A 290 4.32 -10.46 -15.97
N LEU A 291 3.66 -10.93 -14.91
CA LEU A 291 4.16 -12.05 -14.13
C LEU A 291 4.33 -13.30 -14.99
N ARG A 292 3.31 -13.67 -15.78
CA ARG A 292 3.37 -14.87 -16.62
C ARG A 292 4.48 -14.79 -17.67
N SER A 293 4.66 -13.64 -18.31
CA SER A 293 5.75 -13.40 -19.27
C SER A 293 7.13 -13.51 -18.62
N LEU A 294 7.33 -12.91 -17.44
CA LEU A 294 8.61 -12.95 -16.72
C LEU A 294 8.92 -14.35 -16.17
N ILE A 295 7.92 -15.08 -15.69
CA ILE A 295 8.07 -16.46 -15.25
C ILE A 295 8.48 -17.37 -16.40
N GLU A 296 7.84 -17.25 -17.57
CA GLU A 296 8.21 -18.04 -18.75
C GLU A 296 9.62 -17.69 -19.23
N PHE A 297 9.99 -16.42 -19.18
CA PHE A 297 11.37 -16.00 -19.46
C PHE A 297 12.36 -16.67 -18.50
N CYS A 298 12.05 -16.76 -17.21
CA CYS A 298 12.92 -17.42 -16.24
C CYS A 298 12.96 -18.94 -16.35
N ARG A 299 11.93 -19.56 -16.91
CA ARG A 299 11.91 -20.99 -17.22
C ARG A 299 12.99 -21.40 -18.23
N THR A 300 13.56 -20.43 -18.96
CA THR A 300 14.73 -20.65 -19.83
C THR A 300 16.05 -20.91 -19.08
N GLY A 301 16.04 -20.95 -17.74
CA GLY A 301 17.18 -21.33 -16.91
C GLY A 301 18.12 -20.19 -16.51
N LYS A 302 17.79 -18.94 -16.88
CA LYS A 302 18.65 -17.76 -16.62
C LYS A 302 18.45 -17.11 -15.25
N CYS A 303 17.50 -17.58 -14.44
CA CYS A 303 17.06 -16.91 -13.21
C CYS A 303 17.45 -17.64 -11.91
N GLY A 304 18.49 -18.46 -11.94
CA GLY A 304 18.99 -19.17 -10.77
C GLY A 304 18.05 -20.29 -10.31
N LEU A 305 17.75 -20.33 -9.02
CA LEU A 305 16.92 -21.36 -8.38
C LEU A 305 15.41 -21.12 -8.52
N PHE A 306 15.01 -20.10 -9.28
CA PHE A 306 13.61 -19.73 -9.44
C PHE A 306 12.78 -20.88 -10.03
N GLY A 307 11.65 -21.20 -9.39
CA GLY A 307 10.73 -22.26 -9.78
C GLY A 307 11.11 -23.68 -9.33
N GLN A 308 12.28 -23.88 -8.70
CA GLN A 308 12.70 -25.20 -8.18
C GLN A 308 12.22 -25.44 -6.73
N GLY A 309 11.84 -24.38 -6.01
CA GLY A 309 11.50 -24.43 -4.58
C GLY A 309 10.02 -24.70 -4.24
N GLY A 310 9.13 -24.82 -5.24
CA GLY A 310 7.70 -25.13 -5.01
C GLY A 310 6.91 -24.08 -4.21
N LEU A 311 7.43 -22.86 -4.05
CA LEU A 311 6.80 -21.83 -3.23
C LEU A 311 5.55 -21.27 -3.94
N ILE A 312 4.38 -21.63 -3.40
CA ILE A 312 3.05 -21.04 -3.64
C ILE A 312 2.64 -20.98 -5.13
N MET A 313 2.85 -22.06 -5.87
CA MET A 313 2.09 -22.29 -7.10
C MET A 313 1.08 -23.40 -6.81
N PHE A 314 -0.16 -23.01 -6.51
CA PHE A 314 -1.27 -23.94 -6.57
C PHE A 314 -1.55 -24.25 -8.04
N ASP A 315 -0.80 -25.19 -8.61
CA ASP A 315 -1.11 -25.71 -9.93
C ASP A 315 -2.26 -26.71 -9.77
N VAL A 316 -3.48 -26.26 -10.05
CA VAL A 316 -4.67 -27.09 -10.03
C VAL A 316 -4.70 -27.91 -11.32
N ASN A 317 -3.70 -28.76 -11.49
CA ASN A 317 -3.62 -29.65 -12.63
C ASN A 317 -3.52 -31.08 -12.11
N SER A 318 -4.55 -31.86 -12.41
CA SER A 318 -4.47 -33.32 -12.70
C SER A 318 -5.46 -34.25 -11.99
N THR A 319 -6.52 -33.80 -11.33
CA THR A 319 -7.67 -34.70 -11.06
C THR A 319 -9.01 -33.96 -11.14
N LYS A 320 -9.95 -34.48 -11.94
CA LYS A 320 -11.36 -34.04 -11.88
C LYS A 320 -11.95 -34.60 -10.59
N VAL A 321 -11.85 -33.84 -9.50
CA VAL A 321 -12.46 -34.23 -8.22
C VAL A 321 -13.97 -34.07 -8.35
N THR A 322 -14.70 -35.18 -8.30
CA THR A 322 -16.17 -35.18 -8.22
C THR A 322 -16.57 -35.13 -6.77
N TYR A 323 -17.28 -34.07 -6.35
CA TYR A 323 -17.77 -33.92 -4.99
C TYR A 323 -19.14 -34.60 -4.83
N SER A 324 -19.29 -35.37 -3.76
CA SER A 324 -20.55 -35.97 -3.35
C SER A 324 -21.22 -35.15 -2.24
N LEU A 325 -22.51 -35.35 -2.00
CA LEU A 325 -23.26 -34.63 -0.94
C LEU A 325 -22.64 -34.81 0.47
N PRO A 326 -22.14 -36.00 0.86
CA PRO A 326 -21.41 -36.16 2.12
C PRO A 326 -20.15 -35.29 2.23
N ASP A 327 -19.43 -35.07 1.11
CA ASP A 327 -18.23 -34.23 1.10
C ASP A 327 -18.59 -32.77 1.41
N LEU A 328 -19.76 -32.30 0.94
CA LEU A 328 -20.25 -30.95 1.26
C LEU A 328 -20.53 -30.78 2.77
N LEU A 329 -21.12 -31.80 3.41
CA LEU A 329 -21.32 -31.79 4.87
C LEU A 329 -19.97 -31.73 5.61
N ALA A 330 -18.97 -32.49 5.14
CA ALA A 330 -17.63 -32.46 5.71
C ALA A 330 -16.96 -31.08 5.52
N VAL A 331 -17.10 -30.45 4.36
CA VAL A 331 -16.57 -29.10 4.09
C VAL A 331 -17.25 -28.05 4.98
N MET A 332 -18.56 -28.13 5.19
CA MET A 332 -19.26 -27.23 6.12
C MET A 332 -18.77 -27.41 7.56
N PHE A 333 -18.60 -28.65 8.01
CA PHE A 333 -18.07 -28.96 9.34
C PHE A 333 -16.64 -28.43 9.52
N LEU A 334 -15.78 -28.61 8.52
CA LEU A 334 -14.44 -28.02 8.50
C LEU A 334 -14.48 -26.49 8.53
N GLY A 335 -15.44 -25.87 7.85
CA GLY A 335 -15.68 -24.42 7.89
C GLY A 335 -16.01 -23.93 9.31
N VAL A 336 -16.87 -24.65 10.04
CA VAL A 336 -17.20 -24.33 11.44
C VAL A 336 -15.97 -24.46 12.33
N ILE A 337 -15.21 -25.55 12.22
CA ILE A 337 -13.97 -25.75 12.97
C ILE A 337 -12.96 -24.63 12.66
N GLY A 338 -12.78 -24.30 11.38
CA GLY A 338 -11.92 -23.21 10.94
C GLY A 338 -12.33 -21.85 11.50
N GLY A 339 -13.64 -21.57 11.57
CA GLY A 339 -14.18 -20.36 12.18
C GLY A 339 -13.90 -20.28 13.69
N VAL A 340 -14.08 -21.38 14.42
CA VAL A 340 -13.80 -21.44 15.87
C VAL A 340 -12.31 -21.25 16.13
N PHE A 341 -11.44 -21.96 15.42
CA PHE A 341 -9.99 -21.81 15.59
C PHE A 341 -9.48 -20.44 15.13
N GLY A 342 -10.04 -19.88 14.07
CA GLY A 342 -9.72 -18.52 13.60
C GLY A 342 -10.08 -17.46 14.64
N SER A 343 -11.27 -17.57 15.25
CA SER A 343 -11.69 -16.69 16.36
C SER A 343 -10.76 -16.82 17.58
N PHE A 344 -10.42 -18.05 17.96
CA PHE A 344 -9.48 -18.30 19.06
C PHE A 344 -8.08 -17.73 18.77
N TYR A 345 -7.57 -17.91 17.54
CA TYR A 345 -6.30 -17.33 17.11
C TYR A 345 -6.32 -15.80 17.23
N ASN A 346 -7.36 -15.14 16.73
CA ASN A 346 -7.50 -13.68 16.82
C ASN A 346 -7.55 -13.19 18.28
N TYR A 347 -8.26 -13.92 19.16
CA TYR A 347 -8.28 -13.62 20.58
C TYR A 347 -6.87 -13.70 21.21
N CYS A 348 -6.11 -14.75 20.89
CA CYS A 348 -4.73 -14.89 21.37
C CYS A 348 -3.82 -13.78 20.85
N VAL A 349 -3.91 -13.44 19.55
CA VAL A 349 -3.13 -12.35 18.95
C VAL A 349 -3.46 -11.00 19.60
N ASP A 350 -4.74 -10.69 19.83
CA ASP A 350 -5.14 -9.45 20.54
C ASP A 350 -4.52 -9.38 21.94
N LYS A 351 -4.53 -10.48 22.70
CA LYS A 351 -3.89 -10.52 24.02
C LYS A 351 -2.39 -10.31 23.96
N VAL A 352 -1.70 -10.94 23.01
CA VAL A 352 -0.25 -10.73 22.82
C VAL A 352 0.06 -9.28 22.44
N LEU A 353 -0.71 -8.68 21.54
CA LEU A 353 -0.53 -7.28 21.13
C LEU A 353 -0.78 -6.31 22.29
N ARG A 354 -1.80 -6.55 23.12
CA ARG A 354 -2.04 -5.73 24.32
C ARG A 354 -0.90 -5.81 25.32
N ILE A 355 -0.39 -7.02 25.59
CA ILE A 355 0.76 -7.21 26.48
C ILE A 355 1.98 -6.46 25.91
N TYR A 356 2.23 -6.57 24.61
CA TYR A 356 3.33 -5.85 23.96
C TYR A 356 3.17 -4.32 24.06
N SER A 357 1.95 -3.80 23.90
CA SER A 357 1.66 -2.37 24.07
C SER A 357 1.99 -1.88 25.49
N ILE A 358 1.56 -2.64 26.51
CA ILE A 358 1.83 -2.32 27.92
C ILE A 358 3.35 -2.32 28.18
N ILE A 359 4.06 -3.31 27.66
CA ILE A 359 5.52 -3.39 27.79
C ILE A 359 6.17 -2.17 27.13
N ASN A 360 5.76 -1.82 25.92
CA ASN A 360 6.32 -0.69 25.19
C ASN A 360 6.05 0.66 25.89
N GLU A 361 4.87 0.83 26.48
CA GLU A 361 4.54 2.00 27.32
C GLU A 361 5.34 2.05 28.63
N SER A 362 5.80 0.90 29.15
CA SER A 362 6.59 0.82 30.38
C SER A 362 8.07 1.16 30.17
N PHE A 363 8.55 1.13 28.92
CA PHE A 363 9.95 1.38 28.54
C PHE A 363 10.17 2.78 27.92
N VAL A 364 9.10 3.55 27.70
CA VAL A 364 9.12 4.95 27.25
C VAL A 364 8.79 5.84 28.44
#